data_AF-A0A7M3X6N7-F1
#
_entry.id   AF-A0A7M3X6N7-F1
#
_cell.length_a   1.000
_cell.length_b   1.000
_cell.length_c   1.000
_cell.angle_alpha   90.00
_cell.angle_beta   90.00
_cell.angle_gamma   90.00
#
_symmetry.space_group_name_H-M   'P 1'
#
loop_
_entity.id
_entity.type
_entity.pdbx_description
1 polymer ?
#
loop_
_entity_poly.entity_id
_entity_poly.type
_entity_poly.pdbx_seq_one_letter_code
_entity_poly.pdbx_strand_id
1 'polypeptide(L)'
;QETGQTVKKSLVDRMIRHLPESTVRKLGIFSHGETSVSVHRDDPIFDGQFSNRCYQSAVRQAFHNFAEKAERQGRYTHGEDERMTEQWSRIIMHLPYAFQAKRMFPDIFRHDREETEMWAAVAEQIGPMPAFHDSDDPQIIEIWEKAMDGYRRAISKTPEYIEFHQSRIEKGQRASSLIGNQYTGSIF
;
A
#
# COMPACT_ATOMS: atom_id res chain seq x y z
N GLN A 1 -26.79 0.45 -18.81
CA GLN A 1 -26.43 1.86 -18.59
C GLN A 1 -25.65 1.90 -17.28
N GLU A 2 -24.37 2.25 -17.30
CA GLU A 2 -23.69 2.65 -16.07
C GLU A 2 -24.26 4.00 -15.63
N THR A 3 -24.74 4.08 -14.41
CA THR A 3 -25.24 5.30 -13.80
C THR A 3 -24.06 6.26 -13.61
N GLY A 4 -24.08 7.41 -14.30
CA GLY A 4 -23.31 8.59 -13.88
C GLY A 4 -22.23 9.15 -14.82
N GLN A 5 -21.91 8.52 -15.95
CA GLN A 5 -21.09 9.18 -16.98
C GLN A 5 -21.75 9.14 -18.36
N THR A 6 -22.08 10.33 -18.87
CA THR A 6 -22.44 10.54 -20.27
C THR A 6 -21.21 10.35 -21.13
N VAL A 7 -20.99 9.13 -21.61
CA VAL A 7 -19.97 8.86 -22.62
C VAL A 7 -20.27 9.73 -23.85
N LYS A 8 -19.31 10.55 -24.28
CA LYS A 8 -19.46 11.38 -25.48
C LYS A 8 -19.80 10.47 -26.66
N LYS A 9 -20.91 10.74 -27.35
CA LYS A 9 -21.44 9.96 -28.49
C LYS A 9 -20.34 9.59 -29.51
N SER A 10 -19.40 10.51 -29.75
CA SER A 10 -18.27 10.33 -30.68
C SER A 10 -17.16 9.37 -30.23
N LEU A 11 -17.10 9.01 -28.94
CA LEU A 11 -16.16 8.03 -28.41
C LEU A 11 -16.68 6.62 -28.71
N VAL A 12 -17.98 6.39 -28.50
CA VAL A 12 -18.67 5.13 -28.82
C VAL A 12 -18.56 4.82 -30.32
N ASP A 13 -18.82 5.80 -31.18
CA ASP A 13 -18.69 5.65 -32.64
C ASP A 13 -17.26 5.39 -33.12
N ARG A 14 -16.25 5.79 -32.32
CA ARG A 14 -14.84 5.49 -32.58
C ARG A 14 -14.49 4.08 -32.14
N MET A 15 -14.95 3.67 -30.96
CA MET A 15 -14.74 2.31 -30.45
C MET A 15 -15.37 1.28 -31.38
N ILE A 16 -16.59 1.53 -31.88
CA ILE A 16 -17.29 0.65 -32.84
C ILE A 16 -16.50 0.53 -34.16
N ARG A 17 -15.90 1.63 -34.65
CA ARG A 17 -15.09 1.61 -35.88
C ARG A 17 -13.78 0.83 -35.78
N HIS A 18 -13.23 0.71 -34.56
CA HIS A 18 -11.97 0.01 -34.32
C HIS A 18 -12.16 -1.43 -33.82
N LEU A 19 -13.40 -1.84 -33.53
CA LEU A 19 -13.70 -3.26 -33.41
C LEU A 19 -13.40 -3.90 -34.77
N PRO A 20 -12.55 -4.94 -34.83
CA PRO A 20 -12.32 -5.64 -36.08
C PRO A 20 -13.68 -6.05 -36.64
N GLU A 21 -13.91 -5.86 -37.93
CA GLU A 21 -15.01 -6.52 -38.64
C GLU A 21 -14.71 -8.02 -38.57
N SER A 22 -15.03 -8.62 -37.42
CA SER A 22 -14.68 -9.99 -37.17
C SER A 22 -15.36 -10.81 -38.24
N THR A 23 -14.61 -11.75 -38.79
CA THR A 23 -15.04 -12.72 -39.80
C THR A 23 -16.22 -13.59 -39.32
N VAL A 24 -16.72 -13.34 -38.10
CA VAL A 24 -17.90 -13.90 -37.45
C VAL A 24 -19.21 -13.38 -38.05
N ARG A 25 -19.22 -12.30 -38.84
CA ARG A 25 -20.42 -11.89 -39.62
C ARG A 25 -20.95 -12.98 -40.57
N LYS A 26 -20.18 -14.04 -40.83
CA LYS A 26 -20.58 -15.19 -41.68
C LYS A 26 -21.22 -16.38 -40.95
N LEU A 27 -21.25 -16.40 -39.62
CA LEU A 27 -22.03 -17.39 -38.87
C LEU A 27 -23.32 -16.71 -38.40
N GLY A 28 -24.45 -17.13 -38.95
CA GLY A 28 -25.80 -16.57 -38.75
C GLY A 28 -26.36 -16.64 -37.32
N ILE A 29 -25.50 -16.74 -36.30
CA ILE A 29 -25.84 -16.66 -34.88
C ILE A 29 -25.92 -15.19 -34.41
N PHE A 30 -25.24 -14.25 -35.07
CA PHE A 30 -25.24 -12.82 -34.67
C PHE A 30 -26.01 -11.89 -35.63
N SER A 31 -26.89 -12.42 -36.48
CA SER A 31 -27.54 -11.64 -37.55
C SER A 31 -28.75 -10.82 -37.13
N HIS A 32 -28.99 -10.57 -35.84
CA HIS A 32 -30.18 -9.88 -35.37
C HIS A 32 -29.83 -8.67 -34.50
N GLY A 33 -29.83 -7.47 -35.10
CA GLY A 33 -30.32 -6.24 -34.48
C GLY A 33 -29.67 -5.72 -33.20
N GLU A 34 -28.48 -6.21 -32.80
CA GLU A 34 -27.82 -5.71 -31.59
C GLU A 34 -27.39 -4.24 -31.76
N THR A 35 -28.17 -3.34 -31.14
CA THR A 35 -27.97 -1.88 -31.15
C THR A 35 -27.16 -1.38 -29.96
N SER A 36 -26.70 -2.29 -29.10
CA SER A 36 -25.92 -2.01 -27.90
C SER A 36 -24.80 -3.02 -27.75
N VAL A 37 -23.62 -2.53 -27.38
CA VAL A 37 -22.47 -3.35 -26.97
C VAL A 37 -22.39 -3.28 -25.46
N SER A 38 -22.52 -4.42 -24.77
CA SER A 38 -22.31 -4.50 -23.32
C SER A 38 -20.84 -4.73 -23.02
N VAL A 39 -20.18 -3.73 -22.44
CA VAL A 39 -18.83 -3.87 -21.90
C VAL A 39 -18.96 -4.39 -20.47
N HIS A 40 -18.48 -5.62 -20.23
CA HIS A 40 -18.31 -6.12 -18.88
C HIS A 40 -17.03 -5.52 -18.30
N ARG A 41 -17.12 -4.90 -17.12
CA ARG A 41 -15.94 -4.46 -16.37
C ARG A 41 -15.73 -5.42 -15.21
N ASP A 42 -14.57 -6.06 -15.19
CA ASP A 42 -14.09 -6.84 -14.05
C ASP A 42 -13.50 -5.88 -13.00
N ASP A 43 -14.34 -5.02 -12.42
CA ASP A 43 -13.90 -4.11 -11.37
C ASP A 43 -13.92 -4.84 -10.01
N PRO A 44 -12.81 -4.84 -9.24
CA PRO A 44 -12.80 -5.49 -7.94
C PRO A 44 -13.64 -4.69 -6.93
N ILE A 45 -14.32 -5.40 -6.04
CA ILE A 45 -14.90 -4.79 -4.84
C ILE A 45 -13.75 -4.41 -3.91
N PHE A 46 -13.61 -3.12 -3.63
CA PHE A 46 -12.48 -2.59 -2.88
C PHE A 46 -12.91 -1.73 -1.70
N ASP A 47 -12.50 -2.12 -0.50
CA ASP A 47 -12.53 -1.28 0.70
C ASP A 47 -11.10 -0.78 0.99
N GLY A 48 -10.86 0.50 0.71
CA GLY A 48 -9.53 1.09 0.86
C GLY A 48 -9.06 1.22 2.31
N GLN A 49 -9.96 1.41 3.27
CA GLN A 49 -9.57 1.49 4.68
C GLN A 49 -9.16 0.11 5.18
N PHE A 50 -9.98 -0.89 4.91
CA PHE A 50 -9.68 -2.27 5.27
C PHE A 50 -8.41 -2.77 4.58
N SER A 51 -8.25 -2.51 3.28
CA SER A 51 -7.07 -2.90 2.52
C SER A 51 -5.77 -2.31 3.09
N ASN A 52 -5.77 -1.04 3.49
CA ASN A 52 -4.61 -0.41 4.11
C ASN A 52 -4.25 -1.05 5.46
N ARG A 53 -5.25 -1.35 6.30
CA ARG A 53 -5.02 -2.04 7.58
C ARG A 53 -4.43 -3.44 7.37
N CYS A 54 -5.00 -4.22 6.46
CA CYS A 54 -4.49 -5.55 6.12
C CYS A 54 -3.04 -5.47 5.61
N TYR A 55 -2.73 -4.50 4.74
CA TYR A 55 -1.39 -4.29 4.22
C TYR A 55 -0.39 -3.98 5.33
N GLN A 56 -0.70 -3.03 6.22
CA GLN A 56 0.17 -2.67 7.35
C GLN A 56 0.40 -3.85 8.29
N SER A 57 -0.66 -4.58 8.64
CA SER A 57 -0.58 -5.75 9.51
C SER A 57 0.31 -6.84 8.93
N ALA A 58 0.13 -7.15 7.64
CA ALA A 58 0.94 -8.14 6.93
C ALA A 58 2.42 -7.74 6.85
N VAL A 59 2.69 -6.46 6.56
CA VAL A 59 4.06 -5.93 6.48
C VAL A 59 4.75 -5.96 7.86
N ARG A 60 4.05 -5.58 8.94
CA ARG A 60 4.54 -5.67 10.31
C ARG A 60 4.86 -7.11 10.71
N GLN A 61 3.94 -8.04 10.42
CA GLN A 61 4.11 -9.46 10.72
C GLN A 61 5.29 -10.06 9.94
N ALA A 62 5.42 -9.71 8.66
CA ALA A 62 6.54 -10.16 7.83
C ALA A 62 7.89 -9.67 8.36
N PHE A 63 7.96 -8.42 8.80
CA PHE A 63 9.17 -7.86 9.42
C PHE A 63 9.54 -8.61 10.70
N HIS A 64 8.59 -8.81 11.61
CA HIS A 64 8.81 -9.55 12.85
C HIS A 64 9.31 -10.98 12.60
N ASN A 65 8.61 -11.74 11.74
CA ASN A 65 9.00 -13.10 11.40
C ASN A 65 10.40 -13.17 10.75
N PHE A 66 10.75 -12.15 9.97
CA PHE A 66 12.08 -12.05 9.37
C PHE A 66 13.15 -11.79 10.43
N ALA A 67 12.90 -10.87 11.37
CA ALA A 67 13.81 -10.56 12.47
C ALA A 67 14.07 -11.79 13.35
N GLU A 68 13.02 -12.46 13.84
CA GLU A 68 13.13 -13.69 14.63
C GLU A 68 13.90 -14.79 13.90
N LYS A 69 13.66 -14.93 12.59
CA LYS A 69 14.38 -15.91 11.77
C LYS A 69 15.86 -15.56 11.65
N ALA A 70 16.20 -14.28 11.51
CA ALA A 70 17.58 -13.83 11.44
C ALA A 70 18.32 -14.07 12.77
N GLU A 71 17.67 -13.81 13.92
CA GLU A 71 18.21 -14.09 15.25
C GLU A 71 18.47 -15.57 15.47
N ARG A 72 17.49 -16.42 15.18
CA ARG A 72 17.64 -17.88 15.29
C ARG A 72 18.76 -18.43 14.41
N GLN A 73 19.08 -17.75 13.31
CA GLN A 73 20.17 -18.13 12.41
C GLN A 73 21.52 -17.49 12.78
N GLY A 74 21.58 -16.68 13.85
CA GLY A 74 22.79 -15.96 14.25
C GLY A 74 23.24 -14.91 13.24
N ARG A 75 22.32 -14.40 12.42
CA ARG A 75 22.61 -13.37 11.39
C ARG A 75 22.32 -11.95 11.85
N TYR A 76 21.64 -11.83 12.99
CA TYR A 76 21.24 -10.58 13.61
C TYR A 76 21.13 -10.81 15.11
N THR A 77 21.64 -9.88 15.91
CA THR A 77 21.42 -9.85 17.36
C THR A 77 20.86 -8.48 17.73
N HIS A 78 19.61 -8.45 18.20
CA HIS A 78 18.98 -7.21 18.65
C HIS A 78 19.75 -6.58 19.82
N GLY A 79 20.12 -5.31 19.69
CA GLY A 79 20.87 -4.56 20.71
C GLY A 79 22.39 -4.60 20.56
N GLU A 80 22.95 -5.59 19.85
CA GLU A 80 24.38 -5.64 19.52
C GLU A 80 24.67 -5.11 18.11
N ASP A 81 23.84 -5.52 17.15
CA ASP A 81 23.96 -5.07 15.76
C ASP A 81 23.25 -3.74 15.52
N GLU A 82 23.65 -3.05 14.44
CA GLU A 82 22.86 -1.96 13.88
C GLU A 82 21.41 -2.41 13.63
N ARG A 83 20.45 -1.48 13.82
CA ARG A 83 19.02 -1.78 13.62
C ARG A 83 18.77 -2.36 12.24
N MET A 84 17.87 -3.33 12.15
CA MET A 84 17.77 -4.21 11.00
C MET A 84 17.50 -3.44 9.71
N THR A 85 16.66 -2.41 9.79
CA THR A 85 16.35 -1.59 8.62
C THR A 85 17.48 -0.65 8.20
N GLU A 86 18.48 -0.39 9.06
CA GLU A 86 19.69 0.36 8.70
C GLU A 86 20.72 -0.48 7.94
N GLN A 87 20.76 -1.78 8.19
CA GLN A 87 21.63 -2.70 7.47
C GLN A 87 21.23 -2.84 5.99
N TRP A 88 19.97 -2.55 5.65
CA TRP A 88 19.46 -2.71 4.30
C TRP A 88 19.80 -1.51 3.41
N SER A 89 20.49 -1.74 2.29
CA SER A 89 20.81 -0.66 1.35
C SER A 89 19.57 -0.04 0.70
N ARG A 90 18.51 -0.83 0.50
CA ARG A 90 17.22 -0.42 -0.09
C ARG A 90 16.08 -1.24 0.49
N ILE A 91 14.90 -0.62 0.56
CA ILE A 91 13.65 -1.27 0.97
C ILE A 91 12.66 -1.12 -0.17
N ILE A 92 12.29 -2.25 -0.77
CA ILE A 92 11.38 -2.33 -1.91
C ILE A 92 10.10 -3.00 -1.43
N MET A 93 8.96 -2.44 -1.80
CA MET A 93 7.65 -2.88 -1.37
C MET A 93 6.69 -2.92 -2.54
N HIS A 94 5.64 -3.73 -2.43
CA HIS A 94 4.50 -3.67 -3.34
C HIS A 94 3.67 -2.40 -3.03
N LEU A 95 3.63 -1.45 -3.97
CA LEU A 95 2.99 -0.15 -3.77
C LEU A 95 1.78 0.00 -4.70
N PRO A 96 0.55 -0.29 -4.24
CA PRO A 96 -0.66 -0.12 -5.05
C PRO A 96 -1.00 1.33 -5.40
N TYR A 97 -0.40 2.33 -4.76
CA TYR A 97 -0.50 3.73 -5.19
C TYR A 97 0.73 4.58 -4.82
N ALA A 98 0.88 5.69 -5.53
CA ALA A 98 1.98 6.62 -5.32
C ALA A 98 2.05 7.14 -3.87
N PHE A 99 3.26 7.29 -3.34
CA PHE A 99 3.54 7.80 -1.99
C PHE A 99 3.00 6.96 -0.82
N GLN A 100 2.52 5.74 -1.08
CA GLN A 100 2.04 4.84 -0.03
C GLN A 100 3.15 4.41 0.92
N ALA A 101 4.36 4.14 0.39
CA ALA A 101 5.48 3.66 1.18
C ALA A 101 5.75 4.57 2.39
N LYS A 102 5.70 5.90 2.17
CA LYS A 102 5.85 6.91 3.22
C LYS A 102 4.86 6.74 4.37
N ARG A 103 3.64 6.24 4.11
CA ARG A 103 2.58 6.07 5.12
C ARG A 103 2.58 4.69 5.78
N MET A 104 3.09 3.66 5.10
CA MET A 104 2.95 2.28 5.57
C MET A 104 4.15 1.81 6.40
N PHE A 105 5.34 2.39 6.19
CA PHE A 105 6.56 2.03 6.90
C PHE A 105 6.79 2.66 8.30
N PRO A 106 6.10 3.73 8.76
CA PRO A 106 6.38 4.34 10.06
C PRO A 106 6.27 3.38 11.25
N ASP A 107 5.37 2.40 11.18
CA ASP A 107 5.17 1.44 12.27
C ASP A 107 6.37 0.49 12.43
N ILE A 108 6.95 0.03 11.30
CA ILE A 108 8.19 -0.75 11.30
C ILE A 108 9.35 0.12 11.77
N PHE A 109 9.46 1.34 11.25
CA PHE A 109 10.54 2.26 11.62
C PHE A 109 10.60 2.50 13.13
N ARG A 110 9.43 2.70 13.76
CA ARG A 110 9.29 2.78 15.21
C ARG A 110 9.74 1.50 15.89
N HIS A 111 9.15 0.36 15.53
CA HIS A 111 9.39 -0.90 16.22
C HIS A 111 10.86 -1.32 16.19
N ASP A 112 11.54 -1.08 15.07
CA ASP A 112 12.97 -1.33 14.89
C ASP A 112 13.87 -0.38 15.72
N ARG A 113 13.33 0.73 16.26
CA ARG A 113 14.09 1.77 16.97
C ARG A 113 13.63 2.05 18.39
N GLU A 114 12.60 1.38 18.90
CA GLU A 114 11.91 1.72 20.14
C GLU A 114 12.84 1.89 21.36
N GLU A 115 13.95 1.15 21.39
CA GLU A 115 14.96 1.17 22.46
C GLU A 115 16.23 1.97 22.11
N THR A 116 16.14 2.95 21.21
CA THR A 116 17.29 3.77 20.78
C THR A 116 17.14 5.22 21.22
N GLU A 117 18.28 5.91 21.39
CA GLU A 117 18.31 7.36 21.65
C GLU A 117 17.62 8.15 20.52
N MET A 118 17.74 7.69 19.28
CA MET A 118 17.03 8.25 18.13
C MET A 118 15.51 8.23 18.34
N TRP A 119 14.97 7.10 18.80
CA TRP A 119 13.53 7.01 19.04
C TRP A 119 13.09 7.87 20.21
N ALA A 120 13.90 8.00 21.27
CA ALA A 120 13.59 8.91 22.37
C ALA A 120 13.40 10.36 21.87
N ALA A 121 14.26 10.83 20.97
CA ALA A 121 14.14 12.15 20.34
C ALA A 121 12.89 12.28 19.44
N VAL A 122 12.54 11.21 18.70
CA VAL A 122 11.31 11.17 17.89
C VAL A 122 10.06 11.22 18.78
N ALA A 123 10.03 10.43 19.85
CA ALA A 123 8.92 10.35 20.79
C ALA A 123 8.69 11.68 21.53
N GLU A 124 9.75 12.44 21.83
CA GLU A 124 9.65 13.79 22.39
C GLU A 124 8.95 14.76 21.42
N GLN A 125 9.20 14.64 20.11
CA GLN A 125 8.59 15.50 19.09
C GLN A 125 7.10 15.22 18.85
N ILE A 126 6.71 13.94 18.84
CA ILE A 126 5.35 13.53 18.43
C ILE A 126 4.43 13.19 19.60
N GLY A 127 4.98 13.07 20.82
CA GLY A 127 4.28 12.66 22.01
C GLY A 127 4.20 11.13 22.19
N PRO A 128 3.55 10.68 23.28
CA PRO A 128 3.46 9.27 23.61
C PRO A 128 2.59 8.50 22.60
N MET A 129 2.89 7.22 22.45
CA MET A 129 2.06 6.31 21.66
C MET A 129 0.67 6.17 22.32
N PRO A 130 -0.41 6.06 21.51
CA PRO A 130 -1.73 5.73 22.03
C PRO A 130 -1.69 4.46 22.90
N ALA A 131 -2.31 4.54 24.08
CA ALA A 131 -2.33 3.41 25.02
C ALA A 131 -3.05 2.20 24.40
N PHE A 132 -2.47 1.02 24.61
CA PHE A 132 -3.11 -0.24 24.23
C PHE A 132 -4.44 -0.44 24.99
N HIS A 133 -5.40 -1.10 24.35
CA HIS A 133 -6.64 -1.56 24.97
C HIS A 133 -6.85 -3.06 24.71
N ASP A 134 -7.50 -3.73 25.65
CA ASP A 134 -7.86 -5.16 25.55
C ASP A 134 -9.39 -5.36 25.42
N SER A 135 -10.09 -4.33 24.93
CA SER A 135 -11.54 -4.38 24.72
C SER A 135 -11.91 -4.98 23.36
N ASP A 136 -12.92 -5.83 23.35
CA ASP A 136 -13.59 -6.34 22.14
C ASP A 136 -14.64 -5.36 21.57
N ASP A 137 -14.86 -4.21 22.22
CA ASP A 137 -15.81 -3.21 21.76
C ASP A 137 -15.37 -2.59 20.41
N PRO A 138 -16.18 -2.72 19.34
CA PRO A 138 -15.86 -2.16 18.03
C PRO A 138 -15.57 -0.65 18.04
N GLN A 139 -16.24 0.11 18.92
CA GLN A 139 -16.03 1.56 19.02
C GLN A 139 -14.66 1.89 19.63
N ILE A 140 -14.24 1.13 20.65
CA ILE A 140 -12.94 1.31 21.29
C ILE A 140 -11.81 0.96 20.30
N ILE A 141 -11.96 -0.14 19.57
CA ILE A 141 -11.04 -0.56 18.50
C ILE A 141 -10.92 0.55 17.44
N GLU A 142 -12.04 1.11 16.98
CA GLU A 142 -12.04 2.16 15.96
C GLU A 142 -11.35 3.45 16.45
N ILE A 143 -11.61 3.87 17.69
CA ILE A 143 -10.98 5.04 18.30
C ILE A 143 -9.46 4.83 18.39
N TRP A 144 -9.03 3.65 18.83
CA TRP A 144 -7.61 3.33 18.96
C TRP A 144 -6.92 3.26 17.61
N GLU A 145 -7.50 2.58 16.61
CA GLU A 145 -6.94 2.51 15.25
C GLU A 145 -6.80 3.91 14.64
N LYS A 146 -7.79 4.79 14.86
CA LYS A 146 -7.72 6.18 14.39
C LYS A 146 -6.62 6.97 15.10
N ALA A 147 -6.42 6.76 16.39
CA ALA A 147 -5.32 7.35 17.14
C ALA A 147 -3.96 6.85 16.65
N MET A 148 -3.83 5.53 16.41
CA MET A 148 -2.63 4.90 15.87
C MET A 148 -2.32 5.39 14.45
N ASP A 149 -3.31 5.57 13.60
CA ASP A 149 -3.12 6.16 12.27
C ASP A 149 -2.65 7.62 12.35
N GLY A 150 -3.18 8.39 13.30
CA GLY A 150 -2.68 9.71 13.63
C GLY A 150 -1.22 9.69 14.05
N TYR A 151 -0.86 8.74 14.91
CA TYR A 151 0.50 8.54 15.42
C TYR A 151 1.49 8.17 14.31
N ARG A 152 1.16 7.17 13.48
CA ARG A 152 1.96 6.77 12.30
C ARG A 152 2.17 7.93 11.34
N ARG A 153 1.14 8.75 11.15
CA ARG A 153 1.23 9.97 10.32
C ARG A 153 2.16 11.01 10.95
N ALA A 154 2.17 11.15 12.27
CA ALA A 154 3.10 12.05 12.96
C ALA A 154 4.54 11.60 12.76
N ILE A 155 4.84 10.30 12.95
CA ILE A 155 6.16 9.71 12.63
C ILE A 155 6.57 10.04 11.19
N SER A 156 5.64 9.90 10.23
CA SER A 156 5.96 10.13 8.80
C SER A 156 6.41 11.55 8.44
N LYS A 157 6.28 12.49 9.39
CA LYS A 157 6.63 13.90 9.26
C LYS A 157 7.90 14.28 10.02
N THR A 158 8.47 13.40 10.85
CA THR A 158 9.67 13.75 11.60
C THR A 158 10.90 13.76 10.69
N PRO A 159 11.91 14.60 10.98
CA PRO A 159 13.12 14.69 10.17
C PRO A 159 13.82 13.32 9.99
N GLU A 160 13.89 12.53 11.06
CA GLU A 160 14.57 11.23 11.11
C GLU A 160 13.92 10.24 10.14
N TYR A 161 12.58 10.16 10.16
CA TYR A 161 11.87 9.28 9.24
C TYR A 161 11.94 9.79 7.79
N ILE A 162 11.92 11.11 7.59
CA ILE A 162 12.04 11.69 6.25
C ILE A 162 13.41 11.34 5.65
N GLU A 163 14.49 11.46 6.41
CA GLU A 163 15.84 11.11 5.98
C GLU A 163 15.97 9.59 5.72
N PHE A 164 15.46 8.76 6.62
CA PHE A 164 15.39 7.31 6.43
C PHE A 164 14.62 6.94 5.16
N HIS A 165 13.45 7.54 4.93
CA HIS A 165 12.64 7.31 3.74
C HIS A 165 13.39 7.70 2.47
N GLN A 166 14.02 8.89 2.46
CA GLN A 166 14.82 9.38 1.33
C GLN A 166 15.99 8.45 1.01
N SER A 167 16.68 7.95 2.04
CA SER A 167 17.86 7.11 1.86
C SER A 167 17.52 5.68 1.45
N ARG A 168 16.46 5.06 1.97
CA ARG A 168 16.20 3.61 1.78
C ARG A 168 15.01 3.28 0.87
N ILE A 169 13.96 4.10 0.85
CA ILE A 169 12.64 3.76 0.26
C ILE A 169 12.33 4.59 -0.99
N GLU A 170 12.72 5.87 -1.01
CA GLU A 170 12.22 6.87 -1.95
C GLU A 170 12.41 6.47 -3.41
N LYS A 171 13.56 5.90 -3.77
CA LYS A 171 13.85 5.51 -5.16
C LYS A 171 12.86 4.45 -5.68
N GLY A 172 12.53 3.45 -4.86
CA GLY A 172 11.55 2.43 -5.22
C GLY A 172 10.14 3.01 -5.32
N GLN A 173 9.78 3.88 -4.38
CA GLN A 173 8.49 4.60 -4.41
C GLN A 173 8.36 5.49 -5.65
N ARG A 174 9.42 6.16 -6.07
CA ARG A 174 9.44 7.03 -7.25
C ARG A 174 9.17 6.23 -8.52
N ALA A 175 9.80 5.07 -8.68
CA ALA A 175 9.53 4.18 -9.82
C ALA A 175 8.06 3.78 -9.89
N SER A 176 7.48 3.32 -8.78
CA SER A 176 6.05 2.98 -8.70
C SER A 176 5.14 4.17 -9.01
N SER A 177 5.50 5.40 -8.59
CA SER A 177 4.68 6.59 -8.87
C SER A 177 4.63 6.97 -10.35
N LEU A 178 5.64 6.61 -11.14
CA LEU A 178 5.70 6.89 -12.57
C LEU A 178 4.95 5.86 -13.41
N ILE A 179 4.92 4.60 -12.95
CA ILE A 179 4.36 3.46 -13.70
C ILE A 179 2.90 3.18 -13.28
N GLY A 180 2.58 3.39 -12.01
CA GLY A 180 1.31 2.98 -11.40
C GLY A 180 1.36 1.53 -10.90
N ASN A 181 0.21 1.03 -10.43
CA ASN A 181 0.10 -0.32 -9.90
C ASN A 181 0.03 -1.35 -11.04
N GLN A 182 1.04 -2.21 -11.12
CA GLN A 182 1.12 -3.36 -12.02
C GLN A 182 0.76 -4.68 -11.34
N TYR A 183 0.04 -4.64 -10.21
CA TYR A 183 -0.30 -5.79 -9.38
C TYR A 183 0.95 -6.61 -9.02
N THR A 184 1.03 -7.87 -9.46
CA THR A 184 2.15 -8.76 -9.20
C THR A 184 3.48 -8.23 -9.74
N GLY A 185 3.44 -7.36 -10.75
CA GLY A 185 4.61 -6.70 -11.31
C GLY A 185 5.16 -5.56 -10.45
N SER A 186 4.36 -4.95 -9.55
CA SER A 186 4.73 -3.68 -8.90
C SER A 186 5.92 -3.75 -7.95
N ILE A 187 6.38 -4.96 -7.58
CA ILE A 187 7.53 -5.14 -6.69
C ILE A 187 8.86 -5.30 -7.44
N PHE A 188 8.81 -5.63 -8.74
CA PHE A 188 9.96 -5.90 -9.59
C PHE A 188 10.36 -4.67 -10.42
#